data_AF-A0A3D9CDE9-F1
#
_entry.id   AF-A0A3D9CDE9-F1
#
_cell.length_a   1.000
_cell.length_b   1.000
_cell.length_c   1.000
_cell.angle_alpha   90.00
_cell.angle_beta   90.00
_cell.angle_gamma   90.00
#
_symmetry.space_group_name_H-M   'P 1'
#
loop_
_entity.id
_entity.type
_entity.pdbx_description
1 polymer ?
#
loop_
_entity_poly.entity_id
_entity_poly.type
_entity_poly.pdbx_seq_one_letter_code
_entity_poly.pdbx_strand_id
1 'polypeptide(L)'
;MKKIIFTLASLFIIYSCGIKPKISEGYNYKVIKIDSIENTYLIYAEKIDASIKNTAIIKIVSAKTKTNCKRKDLIIVDKNYKFNLISLYPKNLVSHNLRGITYNGTLIPFDREYNVKKDLFITDNINGLCYKEK
;
A
#
# COMPACT_ATOMS: atom_id res chain seq x y z
N MET A 1 -30.24 66.94 -4.21
CA MET A 1 -29.71 65.82 -5.01
C MET A 1 -28.55 65.20 -4.23
N LYS A 2 -28.75 64.01 -3.64
CA LYS A 2 -27.75 63.32 -2.81
C LYS A 2 -26.97 62.32 -3.68
N LYS A 3 -25.65 62.41 -3.71
CA LYS A 3 -24.76 61.35 -4.22
C LYS A 3 -24.11 60.69 -3.01
N ILE A 4 -24.45 59.44 -2.73
CA ILE A 4 -23.78 58.62 -1.72
C ILE A 4 -22.99 57.56 -2.48
N ILE A 5 -21.68 57.65 -2.36
CA ILE A 5 -20.69 56.72 -2.88
C ILE A 5 -20.66 55.53 -1.93
N PHE A 6 -21.03 54.34 -2.40
CA PHE A 6 -20.81 53.09 -1.67
C PHE A 6 -19.65 52.33 -2.32
N THR A 7 -18.52 52.35 -1.63
CA THR A 7 -17.29 51.61 -1.94
C THR A 7 -17.50 50.11 -1.72
N LEU A 8 -17.36 49.32 -2.80
CA LEU A 8 -17.27 47.86 -2.72
C LEU A 8 -15.95 47.46 -2.05
N ALA A 9 -15.99 47.06 -0.79
CA ALA A 9 -14.90 46.35 -0.14
C ALA A 9 -15.03 44.85 -0.47
N SER A 10 -14.32 44.41 -1.49
CA SER A 10 -14.15 42.99 -1.84
C SER A 10 -13.23 42.32 -0.81
N LEU A 11 -13.82 41.65 0.18
CA LEU A 11 -13.12 40.71 1.07
C LEU A 11 -12.59 39.52 0.23
N PHE A 12 -11.31 39.56 -0.15
CA PHE A 12 -10.58 38.36 -0.54
C PHE A 12 -10.21 37.59 0.73
N ILE A 13 -11.11 36.70 1.16
CA ILE A 13 -10.80 35.68 2.16
C ILE A 13 -9.92 34.65 1.46
N ILE A 14 -8.61 34.77 1.69
CA ILE A 14 -7.59 33.83 1.24
C ILE A 14 -7.83 32.52 2.01
N TYR A 15 -8.65 31.64 1.45
CA TYR A 15 -8.73 30.25 1.89
C TYR A 15 -7.39 29.59 1.52
N SER A 16 -6.41 29.73 2.40
CA SER A 16 -5.25 28.85 2.42
C SER A 16 -5.76 27.46 2.79
N CYS A 17 -6.22 26.73 1.77
CA CYS A 17 -6.51 25.32 1.90
C CYS A 17 -5.15 24.63 2.01
N GLY A 18 -4.62 24.55 3.24
CA GLY A 18 -3.48 23.72 3.55
C GLY A 18 -3.86 22.28 3.23
N ILE A 19 -3.45 21.81 2.05
CA ILE A 19 -3.55 20.41 1.66
C ILE A 19 -2.64 19.66 2.62
N LYS A 20 -3.19 19.22 3.77
CA LYS A 20 -2.53 18.22 4.59
C LYS A 20 -2.38 17.00 3.69
N PRO A 21 -1.15 16.50 3.45
CA PRO A 21 -1.00 15.23 2.76
C PRO A 21 -1.82 14.22 3.55
N LYS A 22 -2.79 13.60 2.88
CA LYS A 22 -3.62 12.55 3.47
C LYS A 22 -2.69 11.36 3.67
N ILE A 23 -2.00 11.34 4.81
CA ILE A 23 -1.37 10.14 5.35
C ILE A 23 -2.54 9.19 5.50
N SER A 24 -2.65 8.26 4.56
CA SER A 24 -3.66 7.22 4.60
C SER A 24 -3.42 6.46 5.90
N GLU A 25 -4.31 6.62 6.88
CA GLU A 25 -4.38 5.71 8.01
C GLU A 25 -4.35 4.29 7.43
N GLY A 26 -3.36 3.49 7.84
CA GLY A 26 -3.12 2.17 7.23
C GLY A 26 -4.42 1.38 7.14
N TYR A 27 -4.83 1.03 5.92
CA TYR A 27 -6.06 0.28 5.74
C TYR A 27 -5.95 -1.07 6.44
N ASN A 28 -7.07 -1.58 6.95
CA ASN A 28 -7.12 -2.93 7.50
C ASN A 28 -7.07 -3.93 6.34
N TYR A 29 -6.12 -4.85 6.38
CA TYR A 29 -5.96 -5.93 5.42
C TYR A 29 -5.99 -7.27 6.14
N LYS A 30 -6.68 -8.25 5.55
CA LYS A 30 -6.61 -9.64 6.00
C LYS A 30 -5.54 -10.34 5.17
N VAL A 31 -4.58 -10.97 5.83
CA VAL A 31 -3.57 -11.78 5.13
C VAL A 31 -4.19 -13.12 4.78
N ILE A 32 -4.19 -13.46 3.49
CA ILE A 32 -4.84 -14.68 2.98
C ILE A 32 -3.84 -15.77 2.63
N LYS A 33 -2.60 -15.38 2.30
CA LYS A 33 -1.54 -16.30 1.89
C LYS A 33 -0.18 -15.65 2.13
N ILE A 34 0.81 -16.45 2.49
CA ILE A 34 2.21 -16.07 2.37
C ILE A 34 2.94 -17.12 1.56
N ASP A 35 3.68 -16.67 0.56
CA ASP A 35 4.64 -17.47 -0.20
C ASP A 35 6.05 -16.92 0.01
N SER A 36 7.01 -17.56 -0.66
CA SER A 36 8.34 -16.99 -0.80
C SER A 36 8.96 -17.33 -2.14
N ILE A 37 9.86 -16.46 -2.58
CA ILE A 37 10.70 -16.63 -3.75
C ILE A 37 12.10 -16.16 -3.39
N GLU A 38 13.09 -17.04 -3.51
CA GLU A 38 14.48 -16.77 -3.12
C GLU A 38 14.59 -16.17 -1.69
N ASN A 39 15.13 -14.96 -1.58
CA ASN A 39 15.33 -14.19 -0.35
C ASN A 39 14.15 -13.24 -0.03
N THR A 40 13.01 -13.39 -0.68
CA THR A 40 11.85 -12.50 -0.56
C THR A 40 10.60 -13.26 -0.13
N TYR A 41 9.87 -12.71 0.84
CA TYR A 41 8.51 -13.15 1.18
C TYR A 41 7.48 -12.40 0.34
N LEU A 42 6.41 -13.10 -0.02
CA LEU A 42 5.26 -12.55 -0.72
C LEU A 42 4.03 -12.70 0.18
N ILE A 43 3.54 -11.59 0.74
CA ILE A 43 2.29 -11.57 1.50
C ILE A 43 1.16 -11.19 0.54
N TYR A 44 0.14 -12.01 0.47
CA TYR A 44 -1.10 -11.70 -0.22
C TYR A 44 -2.12 -11.25 0.81
N ALA A 45 -2.73 -10.09 0.57
CA ALA A 45 -3.70 -9.54 1.50
C ALA A 45 -4.89 -8.93 0.76
N GLU A 46 -6.08 -9.07 1.34
CA GLU A 46 -7.31 -8.45 0.87
C GLU A 46 -7.70 -7.28 1.77
N LYS A 47 -8.21 -6.19 1.20
CA LYS A 47 -8.63 -5.04 1.99
C LYS A 47 -9.95 -5.38 2.69
N ILE A 48 -9.96 -5.24 4.01
CA ILE A 48 -11.15 -5.39 4.85
C ILE A 48 -11.87 -4.04 4.86
N ASP A 49 -12.64 -3.82 3.81
CA ASP A 49 -13.58 -2.71 3.76
C ASP A 49 -14.98 -3.31 3.83
N ALA A 50 -15.70 -3.07 4.94
CA ALA A 50 -17.04 -3.62 5.15
C ALA A 50 -18.04 -3.18 4.06
N SER A 51 -17.71 -2.11 3.33
CA SER A 51 -18.53 -1.56 2.25
C SER A 51 -18.20 -2.14 0.87
N ILE A 52 -17.09 -2.87 0.70
CA ILE A 52 -16.65 -3.38 -0.60
C ILE A 52 -16.39 -4.89 -0.50
N LYS A 53 -17.36 -5.69 -0.95
CA LYS A 53 -17.17 -7.13 -1.14
C LYS A 53 -16.17 -7.37 -2.29
N ASN A 54 -15.26 -8.34 -2.14
CA ASN A 54 -14.27 -8.75 -3.13
C ASN A 54 -13.30 -7.64 -3.56
N THR A 55 -12.59 -7.05 -2.60
CA THR A 55 -11.48 -6.14 -2.92
C THR A 55 -10.35 -6.90 -3.61
N ALA A 56 -9.68 -6.27 -4.59
CA ALA A 56 -8.54 -6.88 -5.26
C ALA A 56 -7.45 -7.24 -4.26
N ILE A 57 -6.89 -8.45 -4.40
CA ILE A 57 -5.77 -8.93 -3.60
C ILE A 57 -4.55 -8.09 -3.95
N ILE A 58 -3.81 -7.65 -2.94
CA ILE A 58 -2.52 -6.99 -3.12
C ILE A 58 -1.39 -7.95 -2.75
N LYS A 59 -0.26 -7.79 -3.42
CA LYS A 59 0.98 -8.50 -3.13
C LYS A 59 1.98 -7.56 -2.47
N ILE A 60 2.40 -7.89 -1.27
CA ILE A 60 3.36 -7.12 -0.47
C ILE A 60 4.66 -7.93 -0.37
N VAL A 61 5.80 -7.29 -0.62
CA VAL A 61 7.12 -7.93 -0.54
C VAL A 61 7.90 -7.46 0.66
N SER A 62 8.69 -8.38 1.20
CA SER A 62 9.64 -8.10 2.27
C SER A 62 10.84 -9.03 2.15
N ALA A 63 12.02 -8.51 2.46
CA ALA A 63 13.23 -9.34 2.53
C ALA A 63 13.12 -10.37 3.66
N LYS A 64 13.60 -11.59 3.41
CA LYS A 64 13.78 -12.60 4.45
C LYS A 64 14.89 -12.15 5.40
N THR A 65 14.57 -11.83 6.64
CA THR A 65 15.58 -11.54 7.66
C THR A 65 16.00 -12.85 8.36
N LYS A 66 17.31 -13.07 8.50
CA LYS A 66 17.85 -14.24 9.24
C LYS A 66 17.96 -13.97 10.75
N THR A 67 17.87 -12.72 11.17
CA THR A 67 18.14 -12.29 12.56
C THR A 67 16.92 -11.58 13.15
N ASN A 68 16.74 -11.73 14.46
CA ASN A 68 15.76 -11.01 15.29
C ASN A 68 14.27 -11.27 15.00
N CYS A 69 13.90 -12.50 14.62
CA CYS A 69 12.49 -12.86 14.58
C CYS A 69 11.90 -13.07 15.96
N LYS A 70 11.15 -12.10 16.49
CA LYS A 70 10.36 -12.33 17.70
C LYS A 70 9.00 -12.86 17.29
N ARG A 71 8.49 -13.85 18.04
CA ARG A 71 7.18 -14.48 17.79
C ARG A 71 6.03 -13.45 17.68
N LYS A 72 6.15 -12.33 18.40
CA LYS A 72 5.19 -11.23 18.39
C LYS A 72 5.16 -10.42 17.09
N ASP A 73 6.21 -10.52 16.28
CA ASP A 73 6.38 -9.77 15.03
C ASP A 73 6.06 -10.66 13.81
N LEU A 74 5.57 -11.89 14.04
CA LEU A 74 5.16 -12.81 12.98
C LEU A 74 3.83 -12.38 12.35
N ILE A 75 3.82 -12.28 11.03
CA ILE A 75 2.58 -12.18 10.26
C ILE A 75 1.96 -13.59 10.17
N ILE A 76 0.65 -13.67 10.38
CA ILE A 76 -0.09 -14.93 10.44
C ILE A 76 -1.19 -14.85 9.38
N VAL A 77 -1.36 -15.94 8.63
CA VAL A 77 -2.51 -16.11 7.72
C VAL A 77 -3.82 -15.99 8.51
N ASP A 78 -4.85 -15.44 7.88
CA ASP A 78 -6.16 -15.15 8.44
C ASP A 78 -6.20 -14.10 9.56
N LYS A 79 -5.11 -13.37 9.78
CA LYS A 79 -5.09 -12.22 10.70
C LYS A 79 -5.16 -10.89 9.95
N ASN A 80 -5.65 -9.89 10.69
CA ASN A 80 -5.86 -8.54 10.19
C ASN A 80 -4.69 -7.65 10.62
N TYR A 81 -4.20 -6.84 9.69
CA TYR A 81 -3.09 -5.93 9.90
C TYR A 81 -3.36 -4.59 9.25
N LYS A 82 -2.80 -3.54 9.83
CA LYS A 82 -2.73 -2.23 9.18
C LYS A 82 -1.43 -2.17 8.41
N PHE A 83 -1.48 -2.01 7.10
CA PHE A 83 -0.28 -1.87 6.27
C PHE A 83 -0.15 -0.45 5.75
N ASN A 84 1.05 0.11 5.87
CA ASN A 84 1.44 1.39 5.30
C ASN A 84 2.06 1.14 3.93
N LEU A 85 1.20 0.96 2.94
CA LEU A 85 1.61 0.48 1.62
C LEU A 85 2.30 1.58 0.80
N ILE A 86 3.42 1.21 0.20
CA ILE A 86 4.11 2.00 -0.83
C ILE A 86 4.15 1.14 -2.09
N SER A 87 3.55 1.63 -3.18
CA SER A 87 3.62 0.97 -4.48
C SER A 87 5.02 1.08 -5.07
N LEU A 88 5.56 -0.04 -5.54
CA LEU A 88 6.78 -0.12 -6.35
C LEU A 88 6.47 -0.04 -7.84
N TYR A 89 5.19 -0.01 -8.23
CA TYR A 89 4.85 0.11 -9.63
C TYR A 89 5.27 1.50 -10.16
N PRO A 90 6.02 1.56 -11.26
CA PRO A 90 6.51 2.81 -11.79
C PRO A 90 5.36 3.69 -12.30
N LYS A 91 5.20 4.89 -11.70
CA LYS A 91 4.10 5.82 -11.97
C LYS A 91 4.01 6.32 -13.42
N ASN A 92 5.13 6.30 -14.15
CA ASN A 92 5.26 6.86 -15.50
C ASN A 92 5.32 5.80 -16.61
N LEU A 93 5.06 4.52 -16.30
CA LEU A 93 5.14 3.45 -17.29
C LEU A 93 3.76 3.14 -17.87
N VAL A 94 3.57 3.52 -19.14
CA VAL A 94 2.40 3.18 -20.00
C VAL A 94 2.52 1.75 -20.58
N SER A 95 3.45 0.93 -20.06
CA SER A 95 3.84 -0.31 -20.73
C SER A 95 2.86 -1.46 -20.47
N HIS A 96 2.27 -1.95 -21.56
CA HIS A 96 1.39 -3.13 -21.59
C HIS A 96 2.12 -4.48 -21.40
N ASN A 97 3.45 -4.50 -21.24
CA ASN A 97 4.26 -5.73 -21.31
C ASN A 97 5.14 -6.01 -20.08
N LEU A 98 4.94 -5.33 -18.95
CA LEU A 98 5.68 -5.64 -17.73
C LEU A 98 5.29 -7.05 -17.23
N ARG A 99 6.29 -7.91 -17.04
CA ARG A 99 6.11 -9.29 -16.53
C ARG A 99 6.18 -9.36 -15.01
N GLY A 100 6.71 -8.33 -14.36
CA GLY A 100 6.93 -8.29 -12.92
C GLY A 100 7.71 -7.04 -12.49
N ILE A 101 8.01 -6.97 -11.20
CA ILE A 101 8.80 -5.91 -10.58
C ILE A 101 10.00 -6.54 -9.85
N THR A 102 11.19 -5.97 -10.02
CA THR A 102 12.39 -6.43 -9.31
C THR A 102 12.45 -5.84 -7.90
N TYR A 103 12.65 -6.68 -6.90
CA TYR A 103 12.83 -6.30 -5.50
C TYR A 103 14.07 -7.00 -4.93
N ASN A 104 15.04 -6.23 -4.42
CA ASN A 104 16.30 -6.75 -3.87
C ASN A 104 17.02 -7.80 -4.74
N GLY A 105 17.01 -7.57 -6.07
CA GLY A 105 17.64 -8.47 -7.05
C GLY A 105 16.75 -9.62 -7.54
N THR A 106 15.63 -9.90 -6.88
CA THR A 106 14.69 -10.96 -7.28
C THR A 106 13.58 -10.38 -8.15
N LEU A 107 13.35 -10.98 -9.33
CA LEU A 107 12.22 -10.63 -10.18
C LEU A 107 10.94 -11.24 -9.61
N ILE A 108 10.00 -10.41 -9.18
CA ILE A 108 8.70 -10.85 -8.69
C ILE A 108 7.70 -10.77 -9.83
N PRO A 109 7.26 -11.90 -10.40
CA PRO A 109 6.30 -11.88 -11.51
C PRO A 109 4.94 -11.40 -11.03
N PHE A 110 4.21 -10.75 -11.95
CA PHE A 110 2.79 -10.52 -11.73
C PHE A 110 2.03 -11.85 -11.77
N ASP A 111 1.03 -11.95 -10.91
CA ASP A 111 0.11 -13.08 -10.90
C ASP A 111 -0.68 -13.14 -12.20
N ARG A 112 -1.08 -14.36 -12.57
CA ARG A 112 -1.94 -14.58 -13.75
C ARG A 112 -3.41 -14.34 -13.39
N GLU A 113 -3.74 -14.49 -12.12
CA GLU A 113 -5.05 -14.31 -11.54
C GLU A 113 -5.50 -12.85 -11.62
N TYR A 114 -6.64 -12.61 -12.28
CA TYR A 114 -7.17 -11.27 -12.52
C TYR A 114 -7.54 -10.50 -11.24
N ASN A 115 -7.84 -11.22 -10.15
CA ASN A 115 -8.22 -10.63 -8.87
C ASN A 115 -7.00 -10.14 -8.05
N VAL A 116 -5.77 -10.41 -8.49
CA VAL A 116 -4.57 -9.86 -7.88
C VAL A 116 -4.15 -8.60 -8.63
N LYS A 117 -3.98 -7.50 -7.90
CA LYS A 117 -3.57 -6.23 -8.49
C LYS A 117 -2.19 -6.37 -9.14
N LYS A 118 -2.05 -5.91 -10.39
CA LYS A 118 -0.78 -5.83 -11.12
C LYS A 118 0.11 -4.70 -10.61
N ASP A 119 0.51 -4.83 -9.36
CA ASP A 119 1.31 -3.89 -8.60
C ASP A 119 2.05 -4.69 -7.53
N LEU A 120 3.16 -4.14 -7.03
CA LEU A 120 3.93 -4.75 -5.97
C LEU A 120 4.12 -3.71 -4.88
N PHE A 121 3.81 -4.07 -3.64
CA PHE A 121 3.87 -3.14 -2.53
C PHE A 121 5.00 -3.50 -1.57
N ILE A 122 5.59 -2.48 -0.96
CA ILE A 122 6.34 -2.63 0.29
C ILE A 122 5.54 -1.97 1.41
N THR A 123 5.93 -2.21 2.64
CA THR A 123 5.33 -1.55 3.79
C THR A 123 6.40 -1.30 4.85
N ASP A 124 6.37 -0.12 5.44
CA ASP A 124 7.38 0.33 6.42
C ASP A 124 7.08 -0.13 7.85
N ASN A 125 5.83 -0.52 8.11
CA ASN A 125 5.34 -0.91 9.42
C ASN A 125 5.30 -2.43 9.64
N ILE A 126 5.92 -3.20 8.75
CA ILE A 126 6.29 -4.59 8.98
C ILE A 126 7.81 -4.66 9.06
N ASN A 127 8.35 -4.58 10.27
CA ASN A 127 9.76 -4.87 10.51
C ASN A 127 9.94 -6.38 10.60
N GLY A 128 10.78 -6.94 9.71
CA GLY A 128 11.27 -8.31 9.84
C GLY A 128 10.18 -9.38 9.73
N LEU A 129 9.59 -9.53 8.54
CA LEU A 129 8.93 -10.80 8.24
C LEU A 129 9.95 -11.91 8.39
N CYS A 130 9.65 -12.82 9.29
CA CYS A 130 10.33 -14.08 9.31
C CYS A 130 9.28 -15.15 9.51
N TYR A 131 9.28 -16.11 8.61
CA TYR A 131 8.45 -17.29 8.72
C TYR A 131 9.34 -18.39 9.27
N LYS A 132 8.81 -19.11 10.26
CA LYS A 132 9.39 -20.40 10.61
C LYS A 132 8.96 -21.36 9.50
N GLU A 133 9.88 -21.75 8.62
CA GLU A 133 9.68 -22.94 7.79
C GLU A 133 9.37 -24.11 8.75
N LYS A 134 8.27 -24.82 8.48
CA LYS A 134 7.88 -25.99 9.28
C LYS A 134 8.82 -27.15 9.02
#